data_AF-A0A7K4C908-F1
#
_entry.id   AF-A0A7K4C908-F1
#
_cell.length_a   1.000
_cell.length_b   1.000
_cell.length_c   1.000
_cell.angle_alpha   90.00
_cell.angle_beta   90.00
_cell.angle_gamma   90.00
#
_symmetry.space_group_name_H-M   'P 1'
#
loop_
_entity.id
_entity.type
_entity.pdbx_description
1 polymer ?
#
loop_
_entity_poly.entity_id
_entity_poly.type
_entity_poly.pdbx_seq_one_letter_code
_entity_poly.pdbx_strand_id
1 'polypeptide(L)'
;QPTLTLVYSEEPLDTQSLAFIMLSGPLLSLLLAFICLCLMPLGGMWKTAGMIGFSINLLTAVFDLMPIAPCDGKIVFVWNRLVWGVIALPLLLLYFIVNL
;
A
#
# COMPACT_ATOMS: atom_id res chain seq x y z
N GLN A 1 5.89 7.18 37.33
CA GLN A 1 6.32 6.59 36.04
C GLN A 1 5.10 5.88 35.47
N PRO A 2 4.65 6.13 34.23
CA PRO A 2 3.48 5.43 33.71
C PRO A 2 3.87 3.96 33.51
N THR A 3 3.12 3.06 34.15
CA THR A 3 3.30 1.62 34.04
C THR A 3 2.86 1.19 32.64
N LEU A 4 3.82 0.76 31.82
CA LEU A 4 3.57 0.19 30.50
C LEU A 4 2.88 -1.17 30.68
N THR A 5 1.56 -1.22 30.55
CA THR A 5 0.82 -2.49 30.57
C THR A 5 1.02 -3.19 29.22
N LEU A 6 2.03 -4.05 29.14
CA LEU A 6 2.21 -4.97 28.01
C LEU A 6 1.11 -6.02 28.09
N VAL A 7 0.06 -5.85 27.29
CA VAL A 7 -0.92 -6.90 27.06
C VAL A 7 -0.26 -7.91 26.12
N TYR A 8 0.32 -8.96 26.70
CA TYR A 8 0.78 -10.10 25.92
C TYR A 8 -0.46 -10.75 25.30
N SER A 9 -0.65 -10.56 24.00
CA SER A 9 -1.52 -11.43 23.22
C SER A 9 -0.82 -12.79 23.16
N GLU A 10 -1.29 -13.73 23.97
CA GLU A 10 -0.71 -15.07 24.24
C GLU A 10 -0.58 -15.97 22.99
N GLU A 11 -1.05 -15.53 21.82
CA GLU A 11 -0.94 -16.26 20.56
C GLU A 11 -0.26 -15.36 19.51
N PRO A 12 0.95 -15.70 19.02
CA PRO A 12 1.56 -14.96 17.92
C PRO A 12 0.64 -15.06 16.69
N LEU A 13 0.24 -13.91 16.15
CA LEU A 13 -0.52 -13.85 14.90
C LEU A 13 0.21 -14.66 13.83
N ASP A 14 -0.54 -15.54 13.17
CA ASP A 14 0.00 -16.32 12.07
C ASP A 14 0.60 -15.40 11.00
N THR A 15 1.74 -15.79 10.44
CA THR A 15 2.53 -14.96 9.52
C THR A 15 1.73 -14.59 8.27
N GLN A 16 0.82 -15.48 7.84
CA GLN A 16 -0.08 -15.21 6.73
C GLN A 16 -1.13 -14.15 7.08
N SER A 17 -1.73 -14.24 8.26
CA SER A 17 -2.72 -13.24 8.73
C SER A 17 -2.08 -11.86 8.81
N LEU A 18 -0.86 -11.79 9.37
CA LEU A 18 -0.09 -10.55 9.41
C LEU A 18 0.21 -10.02 8.01
N ALA A 19 0.64 -10.87 7.08
CA ALA A 19 0.89 -10.48 5.69
C ALA A 19 -0.37 -9.93 5.01
N PHE A 20 -1.56 -10.50 5.25
CA PHE A 20 -2.81 -9.97 4.71
C PHE A 20 -3.17 -8.60 5.30
N ILE A 21 -2.96 -8.39 6.60
CA ILE A 21 -3.18 -7.08 7.24
C ILE A 21 -2.24 -6.05 6.60
N MET A 22 -0.96 -6.37 6.47
CA MET A 22 0.04 -5.49 5.87
C MET A 22 -0.21 -5.25 4.38
N LEU A 23 -0.82 -6.20 3.66
CA LEU A 23 -1.18 -6.04 2.26
C LEU A 23 -2.42 -5.14 2.06
N SER A 24 -3.30 -5.06 3.07
CA SER A 24 -4.54 -4.31 2.97
C SER A 24 -4.32 -2.80 2.78
N GLY A 25 -3.26 -2.23 3.39
CA GLY A 25 -2.87 -0.83 3.23
C GLY A 25 -2.54 -0.46 1.78
N PRO A 26 -1.51 -1.09 1.17
CA PRO A 26 -1.17 -0.88 -0.24
C PRO A 26 -2.34 -1.10 -1.20
N LEU A 27 -3.18 -2.12 -0.96
CA LEU A 27 -4.36 -2.40 -1.79
C LEU A 27 -5.41 -1.30 -1.70
N LEU A 28 -5.65 -0.75 -0.51
CA LEU A 28 -6.58 0.36 -0.32
C LEU A 28 -6.06 1.64 -0.98
N SER A 29 -4.77 1.94 -0.86
CA SER A 29 -4.14 3.06 -1.57
C SER A 29 -4.24 2.89 -3.08
N LEU A 30 -4.00 1.68 -3.61
CA LEU A 30 -4.18 1.42 -5.04
C LEU A 30 -5.64 1.61 -5.49
N LEU A 31 -6.61 1.13 -4.71
CA LEU A 31 -8.03 1.35 -4.98
C LEU A 31 -8.39 2.83 -5.02
N LEU A 32 -7.90 3.62 -4.06
CA LEU A 32 -8.10 5.07 -4.02
C LEU A 32 -7.45 5.76 -5.22
N ALA A 33 -6.28 5.31 -5.67
CA ALA A 33 -5.67 5.83 -6.90
C ALA A 33 -6.61 5.63 -8.10
N PHE A 34 -7.18 4.43 -8.29
CA PHE A 34 -8.15 4.18 -9.36
C PHE A 34 -9.43 5.01 -9.23
N ILE A 35 -9.94 5.21 -8.01
CA ILE A 35 -11.09 6.10 -7.77
C ILE A 35 -10.74 7.52 -8.23
N CYS A 36 -9.59 8.06 -7.83
CA CYS A 36 -9.13 9.38 -8.24
C CYS A 36 -8.91 9.49 -9.76
N LEU A 37 -8.48 8.42 -10.43
CA LEU A 37 -8.39 8.35 -11.89
C LEU A 37 -9.78 8.55 -12.54
N CYS A 38 -10.81 7.90 -12.01
CA CYS A 38 -12.19 8.04 -12.48
C CYS A 38 -12.78 9.44 -12.24
N LEU A 39 -12.22 10.25 -11.33
CA LEU A 39 -12.62 11.64 -11.11
C LEU A 39 -12.07 12.60 -12.18
N MET A 40 -10.95 12.27 -12.83
CA MET A 40 -10.31 13.14 -13.82
C MET A 40 -11.20 13.58 -15.00
N PRO A 41 -12.03 12.72 -15.63
CA PRO A 41 -12.89 13.12 -16.74
C PRO A 41 -14.01 14.09 -16.37
N LEU A 42 -14.34 14.26 -15.08
CA LEU A 42 -15.37 15.19 -14.62
C LEU A 42 -14.97 16.68 -14.81
N GLY A 43 -13.68 16.95 -15.04
CA GLY A 43 -13.18 18.30 -15.32
C GLY A 43 -13.16 19.24 -14.11
N GLY A 44 -12.72 20.48 -14.32
CA GLY A 44 -12.67 21.53 -13.29
C GLY A 44 -11.87 21.12 -12.04
N MET A 45 -12.43 21.40 -10.87
CA MET A 45 -11.82 21.06 -9.56
C MET A 45 -11.63 19.55 -9.37
N TRP A 46 -12.53 18.73 -9.93
CA TRP A 46 -12.45 17.26 -9.85
C TRP A 46 -11.24 16.71 -10.59
N LYS A 47 -10.86 17.32 -11.72
CA LYS A 47 -9.63 16.95 -12.44
C LYS A 47 -8.40 17.20 -11.58
N THR A 48 -8.29 18.36 -10.94
CA THR A 48 -7.15 18.68 -10.06
C THR A 48 -7.08 17.76 -8.85
N ALA A 49 -8.22 17.54 -8.19
CA ALA A 49 -8.31 16.61 -7.07
C ALA A 49 -7.97 15.16 -7.49
N GLY A 50 -8.46 14.73 -8.65
CA GLY A 50 -8.16 13.41 -9.23
C GLY A 50 -6.67 13.24 -9.54
N MET A 51 -6.02 14.23 -10.17
CA MET A 51 -4.57 14.18 -10.46
C MET A 51 -3.73 14.08 -9.19
N ILE A 52 -3.97 14.97 -8.22
CA ILE A 52 -3.20 14.99 -6.96
C ILE A 52 -3.46 13.70 -6.16
N GLY A 53 -4.74 13.32 -6.03
CA GLY A 53 -5.14 12.12 -5.30
C GLY A 53 -4.60 10.85 -5.93
N PHE A 54 -4.60 10.76 -7.26
CA PHE A 54 -4.02 9.64 -7.99
C PHE A 54 -2.51 9.52 -7.71
N SER A 55 -1.76 10.60 -7.87
CA SER A 55 -0.30 10.58 -7.67
C SER A 55 0.09 10.23 -6.24
N ILE A 56 -0.57 10.81 -5.23
CA ILE A 56 -0.27 10.54 -3.82
C ILE A 56 -0.58 9.08 -3.48
N ASN A 57 -1.77 8.59 -3.83
CA ASN A 57 -2.17 7.22 -3.49
C ASN A 57 -1.33 6.16 -4.21
N LEU A 58 -0.97 6.40 -5.48
CA LEU A 58 -0.09 5.50 -6.22
C LEU A 58 1.31 5.47 -5.59
N LEU A 59 1.84 6.63 -5.19
CA LEU A 59 3.13 6.73 -4.52
C LEU A 59 3.11 6.02 -3.16
N THR A 60 2.08 6.24 -2.34
CA THR A 60 1.90 5.55 -1.05
C THR A 60 1.86 4.03 -1.23
N ALA A 61 1.08 3.53 -2.18
CA ALA A 61 1.00 2.10 -2.45
C ALA A 61 2.38 1.49 -2.82
N VAL A 62 3.19 2.23 -3.60
CA VAL A 62 4.55 1.83 -3.96
C VAL A 62 5.47 1.80 -2.73
N PHE A 63 5.43 2.85 -1.89
CA PHE A 63 6.24 2.92 -0.67
C PHE A 63 5.89 1.82 0.32
N ASP A 64 4.60 1.57 0.54
CA ASP A 64 4.15 0.55 1.48
C ASP A 64 4.55 -0.85 1.02
N LEU A 65 4.59 -1.12 -0.29
CA LEU A 65 5.03 -2.41 -0.83
C LEU A 65 6.55 -2.59 -0.90
N MET A 66 7.39 -1.59 -0.56
CA MET A 66 8.83 -1.79 -0.59
C MET A 66 9.29 -2.82 0.46
N PRO A 67 10.27 -3.68 0.13
CA PRO A 67 10.71 -4.78 1.00
C PRO A 67 11.75 -4.29 2.04
N ILE A 68 11.51 -3.13 2.65
CA ILE A 68 12.39 -2.46 3.61
C ILE A 68 11.61 -2.14 4.88
N ALA A 69 12.21 -2.26 6.07
CA ALA A 69 11.56 -1.77 7.29
C ALA A 69 11.58 -0.22 7.29
N PRO A 70 10.52 0.47 7.73
CA PRO A 70 9.31 -0.04 8.39
C PRO A 70 8.13 -0.39 7.45
N CYS A 71 8.32 -0.38 6.13
CA CYS A 71 7.24 -0.61 5.17
C CYS A 71 6.61 -2.01 5.28
N ASP A 72 5.31 -2.05 5.02
CA ASP A 72 4.45 -3.25 5.10
C ASP A 72 4.93 -4.38 4.17
N GLY A 73 5.50 -4.03 3.03
CA GLY A 73 6.04 -4.91 2.01
C GLY A 73 7.14 -5.84 2.53
N LYS A 74 7.87 -5.45 3.59
CA LYS A 74 8.84 -6.34 4.24
C LYS A 74 8.18 -7.61 4.76
N ILE A 75 7.03 -7.49 5.44
CA ILE A 75 6.35 -8.64 6.04
C ILE A 75 5.79 -9.55 4.95
N VAL A 76 5.19 -8.95 3.91
CA VAL A 76 4.68 -9.69 2.74
C VAL A 76 5.82 -10.41 2.00
N PHE A 77 6.98 -9.77 1.86
CA PHE A 77 8.17 -10.35 1.23
C PHE A 77 8.73 -11.54 2.01
N VAL A 78 8.77 -11.43 3.35
CA VAL A 78 9.22 -12.53 4.23
C VAL A 78 8.24 -13.70 4.19
N TRP A 79 6.93 -13.43 4.16
CA TRP A 79 5.90 -14.45 4.07
C TRP A 79 5.93 -15.19 2.72
N ASN A 80 5.88 -14.47 1.60
CA ASN A 80 5.92 -15.07 0.27
C ASN A 80 6.47 -14.09 -0.78
N ARG A 81 7.74 -14.29 -1.16
CA ARG A 81 8.45 -13.48 -2.17
C ARG A 81 7.76 -13.48 -3.54
N LEU A 82 7.12 -14.58 -3.93
CA LEU A 82 6.41 -14.65 -5.21
C LEU A 82 5.15 -13.80 -5.18
N VAL A 83 4.35 -13.90 -4.11
CA VAL A 83 3.13 -13.07 -3.94
C VAL A 83 3.51 -11.59 -3.89
N TRP A 84 4.55 -11.25 -3.11
CA TRP A 84 5.09 -9.90 -3.10
C TRP A 84 5.49 -9.42 -4.50
N GLY A 85 6.26 -10.21 -5.26
CA GLY A 85 6.72 -9.85 -6.59
C GLY A 85 5.57 -9.64 -7.59
N VAL A 86 4.55 -10.50 -7.55
CA VAL A 86 3.36 -10.40 -8.42
C VAL A 86 2.55 -9.14 -8.13
N ILE A 87 2.60 -8.58 -6.93
CA ILE A 87 1.84 -7.35 -6.57
C ILE A 87 2.71 -6.10 -6.73
N ALA A 88 3.95 -6.14 -6.23
CA ALA A 88 4.86 -5.00 -6.23
C ALA A 88 5.37 -4.65 -7.64
N LEU A 89 5.67 -5.65 -8.49
CA LEU A 89 6.22 -5.37 -9.82
C LEU A 89 5.22 -4.67 -10.74
N PRO A 90 3.95 -5.13 -10.90
CA PRO A 90 2.98 -4.40 -11.71
C PRO A 90 2.72 -2.99 -11.19
N LEU A 91 2.72 -2.80 -9.87
CA LEU A 91 2.52 -1.49 -9.26
C LEU A 91 3.68 -0.53 -9.54
N LEU A 92 4.92 -1.00 -9.42
CA LEU A 92 6.11 -0.24 -9.80
C LEU A 92 6.08 0.12 -11.29
N LEU A 93 5.74 -0.84 -12.16
CA LEU A 93 5.60 -0.59 -13.60
C LEU A 93 4.54 0.47 -13.88
N LEU A 94 3.36 0.37 -13.24
CA LEU A 94 2.30 1.37 -13.36
C LEU A 94 2.78 2.76 -12.92
N TYR A 95 3.51 2.84 -11.80
CA TYR A 95 4.09 4.09 -11.32
C TYR A 95 5.05 4.71 -12.34
N PHE A 96 5.97 3.93 -12.92
CA PHE A 96 6.88 4.43 -13.94
C PHE A 96 6.16 4.85 -15.22
N ILE A 97 5.15 4.11 -15.68
CA ILE A 97 4.37 4.44 -16.88
C ILE A 97 3.65 5.79 -16.72
N VAL A 98 3.18 6.12 -15.52
CA VAL A 98 2.40 7.35 -15.31
C VAL A 98 3.26 8.57 -14.99
N ASN A 99 4.48 8.38 -14.46
CA ASN A 99 5.34 9.49 -14.02
C ASN A 99 6.55 9.76 -14.94
N LEU A 100 6.72 8.99 -16.02
CA LEU A 100 7.75 9.19 -17.06
C LEU A 100 7.14 9.91 -18.28
#